data_AF-A0A409WKE3-F1
#
_entry.id   AF-A0A409WKE3-F1
#
_cell.length_a   1.000
_cell.length_b   1.000
_cell.length_c   1.000
_cell.angle_alpha   90.00
_cell.angle_beta   90.00
_cell.angle_gamma   90.00
#
_symmetry.space_group_name_H-M   'P 1'
#
loop_
_entity.id
_entity.type
_entity.pdbx_description
1 polymer ?
#
loop_
_entity_poly.entity_id
_entity_poly.type
_entity_poly.pdbx_seq_one_letter_code
_entity_poly.pdbx_strand_id
1 'polypeptide(L)'
;MSDALFDPLTTLGDMLLETDIETLKNLCKVAPPLHRLYVHQIYPIVSLRNETQCLDAFLSFAKLELGYPSKFRKLRLSISHGDTTQLQAALSLFLNSEALEIVEVTGTLGTIDYPDELLRVVGQIASTAARPLAMLYEGIRFVPYEFISYARHVELRMVNLDPFGMHPPASQEWPLETLSFSRDAGKPTFDNMFIRGIKLPNLTHMLLNVKSSDSDPHIIDESLLAVLENSKDFKELVLVYERALQFTSLVVILLTLFTSADSRLDFSYVAQNLQDLAQSLSSLSARRPHSILLHMIFRCSAYHAFNILTCLKSLKNFSEISILIRCRENCARLLLKHGYYLLTATGENTSFRIDRIAIRKSQQSATVYGTTVQDDATLTSASRDPTHFKMCSRVYNEEFEGFAADWVDTMIPVGDL
;
A
#
# COMPACT_ATOMS: atom_id res chain seq x y z
N MET A 1 -7.21 -21.51 -2.05
CA MET A 1 -6.85 -21.50 -3.48
C MET A 1 -6.15 -20.18 -3.71
N SER A 2 -4.87 -20.23 -4.08
CA SER A 2 -4.01 -19.07 -4.26
C SER A 2 -4.46 -18.22 -5.44
N ASP A 3 -4.40 -16.90 -5.30
CA ASP A 3 -4.59 -15.90 -6.37
C ASP A 3 -3.50 -15.98 -7.44
N ALA A 4 -3.40 -17.11 -8.12
CA ALA A 4 -2.77 -17.24 -9.43
C ALA A 4 -3.77 -16.74 -10.49
N LEU A 5 -4.22 -15.50 -10.37
CA LEU A 5 -4.94 -14.84 -11.45
C LEU A 5 -3.92 -14.53 -12.55
N PHE A 6 -3.86 -15.42 -13.54
CA PHE A 6 -3.31 -15.21 -14.88
C PHE A 6 -2.10 -14.27 -14.92
N ASP A 7 -0.92 -14.78 -14.55
CA ASP A 7 0.34 -14.12 -14.91
C ASP A 7 0.67 -14.53 -16.36
N PRO A 8 0.61 -13.60 -17.35
CA PRO A 8 0.90 -13.92 -18.74
C PRO A 8 2.35 -14.35 -18.96
N LEU A 9 3.26 -14.16 -17.99
CA LEU A 9 4.61 -14.73 -18.01
C LEU A 9 4.75 -16.04 -17.25
N THR A 10 3.83 -16.38 -16.36
CA THR A 10 3.66 -17.77 -15.96
C THR A 10 3.02 -18.52 -17.13
N THR A 11 2.11 -17.89 -17.90
CA THR A 11 1.61 -18.44 -19.17
C THR A 11 2.66 -18.39 -20.27
N LEU A 12 3.53 -17.37 -20.36
CA LEU A 12 4.66 -17.35 -21.30
C LEU A 12 5.71 -18.35 -20.84
N GLY A 13 5.96 -18.49 -19.55
CA GLY A 13 6.87 -19.47 -18.95
C GLY A 13 6.37 -20.88 -19.15
N ASP A 14 5.08 -21.14 -18.92
CA ASP A 14 4.38 -22.40 -19.18
C ASP A 14 4.26 -22.66 -20.68
N MET A 15 4.00 -21.62 -21.50
CA MET A 15 4.08 -21.70 -22.96
C MET A 15 5.53 -21.84 -23.44
N LEU A 16 6.55 -21.33 -22.77
CA LEU A 16 7.99 -21.48 -23.11
C LEU A 16 8.50 -22.85 -22.64
N LEU A 17 7.88 -23.42 -21.62
CA LEU A 17 8.07 -24.78 -21.13
C LEU A 17 7.36 -25.79 -22.05
N GLU A 18 6.22 -25.43 -22.64
CA GLU A 18 5.46 -26.25 -23.61
C GLU A 18 5.84 -26.00 -25.08
N THR A 19 6.36 -24.83 -25.42
CA THR A 19 6.79 -24.44 -26.76
C THR A 19 8.31 -24.51 -26.81
N ASP A 20 8.82 -25.43 -27.63
CA ASP A 20 10.24 -25.61 -27.82
C ASP A 20 10.94 -24.27 -28.23
N ILE A 21 12.11 -24.01 -27.64
CA ILE A 21 12.94 -22.83 -27.89
C ILE A 21 13.27 -22.65 -29.39
N GLU A 22 13.35 -23.73 -30.18
CA GLU A 22 13.50 -23.68 -31.64
C GLU A 22 12.28 -23.09 -32.34
N THR A 23 11.06 -23.35 -31.87
CA THR A 23 9.82 -22.79 -32.42
C THR A 23 9.76 -21.27 -32.23
N LEU A 24 10.17 -20.76 -31.06
CA LEU A 24 10.34 -19.32 -30.83
C LEU A 24 11.47 -18.72 -31.64
N LYS A 25 12.61 -19.42 -31.76
CA LYS A 25 13.70 -19.01 -32.67
C LYS A 25 13.19 -18.93 -34.12
N ASN A 26 12.32 -19.82 -34.55
CA ASN A 26 11.77 -19.85 -35.91
C ASN A 26 10.77 -18.71 -36.14
N LEU A 27 9.91 -18.39 -35.18
CA LEU A 27 9.07 -17.18 -35.20
C LEU A 27 9.91 -15.89 -35.26
N CYS A 28 11.00 -15.82 -34.49
CA CYS A 28 11.93 -14.70 -34.53
C CYS A 28 12.68 -14.57 -35.88
N LYS A 29 12.84 -15.66 -36.64
CA LYS A 29 13.46 -15.62 -37.99
C LYS A 29 12.52 -15.04 -39.05
N VAL A 30 11.20 -15.13 -38.88
CA VAL A 30 10.21 -14.68 -39.89
C VAL A 30 10.02 -13.15 -39.86
N ALA A 31 10.11 -12.52 -38.69
CA ALA A 31 10.02 -11.05 -38.54
C ALA A 31 10.87 -10.51 -37.37
N PRO A 32 12.21 -10.61 -37.43
CA PRO A 32 13.11 -10.28 -36.31
C PRO A 32 12.95 -8.86 -35.72
N PRO A 33 12.79 -7.79 -36.54
CA PRO A 33 12.65 -6.43 -36.01
C PRO A 33 11.33 -6.20 -35.27
N LEU A 34 10.23 -6.78 -35.77
CA LEU A 34 8.90 -6.58 -35.20
C LEU A 34 8.81 -7.29 -33.84
N HIS A 35 9.26 -8.54 -33.74
CA HIS A 35 9.18 -9.30 -32.49
C HIS A 35 9.95 -8.62 -31.34
N ARG A 36 11.18 -8.17 -31.59
CA ARG A 36 12.03 -7.46 -30.60
C ARG A 36 11.37 -6.17 -30.08
N LEU A 37 10.53 -5.52 -30.91
CA LEU A 37 9.82 -4.30 -30.56
C LEU A 37 8.49 -4.55 -29.83
N TYR A 38 7.86 -5.72 -29.96
CA TYR A 38 6.52 -5.94 -29.40
C TYR A 38 6.49 -6.77 -28.11
N VAL A 39 7.49 -7.60 -27.82
CA VAL A 39 7.42 -8.47 -26.61
C VAL A 39 7.18 -7.67 -25.34
N HIS A 40 7.90 -6.56 -25.14
CA HIS A 40 7.74 -5.72 -23.96
C HIS A 40 6.45 -4.87 -23.98
N GLN A 41 5.83 -4.69 -25.15
CA GLN A 41 4.54 -4.00 -25.30
C GLN A 41 3.37 -4.93 -24.98
N ILE A 42 3.48 -6.20 -25.36
CA ILE A 42 2.49 -7.24 -25.09
C ILE A 42 2.63 -7.74 -23.65
N TYR A 43 3.87 -7.90 -23.18
CA TYR A 43 4.22 -8.41 -21.86
C TYR A 43 5.07 -7.38 -21.11
N PRO A 44 4.46 -6.34 -20.51
CA PRO A 44 5.21 -5.27 -19.86
C PRO A 44 5.83 -5.66 -18.50
N ILE A 45 5.48 -6.83 -17.98
CA ILE A 45 5.87 -7.33 -16.66
C ILE A 45 6.86 -8.47 -16.85
N VAL A 46 7.94 -8.51 -16.06
CA VAL A 46 8.86 -9.64 -15.89
C VAL A 46 8.75 -10.21 -14.48
N SER A 47 8.53 -11.52 -14.37
CA SER A 47 8.50 -12.24 -13.09
C SER A 47 9.75 -13.13 -12.97
N LEU A 48 10.66 -12.82 -12.05
CA LEU A 48 11.82 -13.63 -11.71
C LEU A 48 11.58 -14.32 -10.38
N ARG A 49 11.62 -15.66 -10.39
CA ARG A 49 11.59 -16.50 -9.19
C ARG A 49 12.97 -17.11 -8.99
N ASN A 50 13.39 -17.30 -7.73
CA ASN A 50 14.66 -17.96 -7.43
C ASN A 50 14.59 -19.49 -7.66
N GLU A 51 14.29 -19.88 -8.90
CA GLU A 51 14.14 -21.25 -9.38
C GLU A 51 15.03 -21.42 -10.61
N THR A 52 15.95 -22.40 -10.57
CA THR A 52 16.99 -22.59 -11.61
C THR A 52 16.43 -22.63 -13.03
N GLN A 53 15.34 -23.38 -13.26
CA GLN A 53 14.73 -23.50 -14.58
C GLN A 53 14.18 -22.16 -15.09
N CYS A 54 13.54 -21.37 -14.21
CA CYS A 54 13.01 -20.05 -14.54
C CYS A 54 14.14 -19.08 -14.91
N LEU A 55 15.22 -19.07 -14.12
CA LEU A 55 16.37 -18.19 -14.31
C LEU A 55 17.18 -18.56 -15.56
N ASP A 56 17.43 -19.85 -15.80
CA ASP A 56 18.13 -20.32 -16.99
C ASP A 56 17.35 -19.98 -18.27
N ALA A 57 16.03 -20.14 -18.24
CA ALA A 57 15.16 -19.76 -19.36
C ALA A 57 15.21 -18.26 -19.61
N PHE A 58 15.12 -17.43 -18.57
CA PHE A 58 15.20 -15.97 -18.69
C PHE A 58 16.57 -15.50 -19.21
N LEU A 59 17.66 -16.03 -18.65
CA LEU A 59 19.02 -15.70 -19.09
C LEU A 59 19.26 -16.13 -20.55
N SER A 60 18.73 -17.29 -20.95
CA SER A 60 18.78 -17.75 -22.34
C SER A 60 17.96 -16.85 -23.27
N PHE A 61 16.76 -16.45 -22.84
CA PHE A 61 15.89 -15.52 -23.57
C PHE A 61 16.59 -14.18 -23.83
N ALA A 62 17.23 -13.62 -22.79
CA ALA A 62 18.00 -12.38 -22.91
C ALA A 62 19.24 -12.54 -23.79
N LYS A 63 20.01 -13.64 -23.60
CA LYS A 63 21.22 -13.94 -24.39
C LYS A 63 20.93 -14.13 -25.87
N LEU A 64 19.76 -14.67 -26.21
CA LEU A 64 19.31 -14.86 -27.60
C LEU A 64 18.68 -13.59 -28.20
N GLU A 65 18.68 -12.47 -27.48
CA GLU A 65 18.06 -11.20 -27.89
C GLU A 65 16.58 -11.34 -28.29
N LEU A 66 15.85 -12.24 -27.62
CA LEU A 66 14.42 -12.47 -27.89
C LEU A 66 13.55 -11.37 -27.28
N GLY A 67 14.09 -10.66 -26.29
CA GLY A 67 13.57 -9.41 -25.73
C GLY A 67 14.68 -8.67 -24.98
N TYR A 68 14.48 -7.37 -24.75
CA TYR A 68 15.45 -6.52 -24.06
C TYR A 68 14.98 -6.27 -22.62
N PRO A 69 15.66 -6.82 -21.59
CA PRO A 69 15.31 -6.62 -20.18
C PRO A 69 15.11 -5.14 -19.79
N SER A 70 15.93 -4.24 -20.35
CA SER A 70 15.85 -2.79 -20.14
C SER A 70 14.60 -2.09 -20.72
N LYS A 71 13.76 -2.81 -21.47
CA LYS A 71 12.53 -2.27 -22.07
C LYS A 71 11.25 -2.72 -21.35
N PHE A 72 11.34 -3.57 -20.34
CA PHE A 72 10.19 -3.95 -19.52
C PHE A 72 9.86 -2.86 -18.51
N ARG A 73 8.56 -2.64 -18.27
CA ARG A 73 8.06 -1.58 -17.37
C ARG A 73 7.97 -2.03 -15.92
N LYS A 74 7.78 -3.32 -15.68
CA LYS A 74 7.60 -3.86 -14.33
C LYS A 74 8.45 -5.10 -14.10
N LEU A 75 9.14 -5.15 -12.97
CA LEU A 75 9.89 -6.30 -12.49
C LEU A 75 9.25 -6.82 -11.20
N ARG A 76 8.97 -8.12 -11.15
CA ARG A 76 8.53 -8.84 -9.96
C ARG A 76 9.60 -9.85 -9.60
N LEU A 77 10.03 -9.81 -8.36
CA LEU A 77 11.07 -10.65 -7.82
C LEU A 77 10.50 -11.45 -6.65
N SER A 78 10.62 -12.77 -6.72
CA SER A 78 10.33 -13.66 -5.60
C SER A 78 11.64 -14.32 -5.14
N ILE A 79 12.07 -13.97 -3.94
CA ILE A 79 13.30 -14.49 -3.34
C ILE A 79 12.93 -15.64 -2.40
N SER A 80 13.31 -16.86 -2.79
CA SER A 80 13.28 -18.05 -1.95
C SER A 80 14.70 -18.41 -1.48
N HIS A 81 14.80 -19.31 -0.49
CA HIS A 81 16.07 -19.80 0.04
C HIS A 81 16.91 -20.53 -1.01
N GLY A 82 18.24 -20.42 -0.91
CA GLY A 82 19.19 -21.13 -1.77
C GLY A 82 20.26 -20.22 -2.36
N ASP A 83 20.98 -20.74 -3.36
CA ASP A 83 21.91 -19.95 -4.16
C ASP A 83 21.13 -18.86 -4.93
N THR A 84 21.62 -17.61 -4.87
CA THR A 84 21.00 -16.45 -5.52
C THR A 84 21.86 -15.91 -6.66
N THR A 85 22.98 -16.56 -6.98
CA THR A 85 23.95 -16.08 -7.97
C THR A 85 23.32 -15.90 -9.36
N GLN A 86 22.51 -16.86 -9.82
CA GLN A 86 21.80 -16.76 -11.10
C GLN A 86 20.76 -15.63 -11.08
N LEU A 87 20.07 -15.44 -9.94
CA LEU A 87 19.11 -14.36 -9.76
C LEU A 87 19.81 -13.00 -9.83
N GLN A 88 20.97 -12.85 -9.20
CA GLN A 88 21.79 -11.65 -9.28
C GLN A 88 22.24 -11.37 -10.73
N ALA A 89 22.63 -12.40 -11.48
CA ALA A 89 22.99 -12.27 -12.89
C ALA A 89 21.79 -11.81 -13.75
N ALA A 90 20.61 -12.39 -13.52
CA ALA A 90 19.38 -11.98 -14.19
C ALA A 90 18.98 -10.54 -13.86
N LEU A 91 19.08 -10.14 -12.59
CA LEU A 91 18.78 -8.79 -12.13
C LEU A 91 19.73 -7.75 -12.71
N SER A 92 21.00 -8.10 -12.88
CA SER A 92 22.02 -7.21 -13.46
C SER A 92 21.66 -6.75 -14.89
N LEU A 93 20.80 -7.49 -15.61
CA LEU A 93 20.31 -7.11 -16.93
C LEU A 93 19.32 -5.92 -16.90
N PHE A 94 18.77 -5.58 -15.74
CA PHE A 94 17.85 -4.45 -15.55
C PHE A 94 18.55 -3.15 -15.11
N LEU A 95 19.86 -3.18 -14.88
CA LEU A 95 20.63 -1.97 -14.56
C LEU A 95 20.55 -0.97 -15.72
N ASN A 96 20.46 0.32 -15.40
CA ASN A 96 20.27 1.40 -16.37
C ASN A 96 19.02 1.25 -17.25
N SER A 97 17.97 0.60 -16.77
CA SER A 97 16.71 0.47 -17.51
C SER A 97 16.06 1.84 -17.75
N GLU A 98 15.68 2.10 -19.01
CA GLU A 98 14.98 3.32 -19.41
C GLU A 98 13.46 3.20 -19.24
N ALA A 99 12.95 1.97 -19.30
CA ALA A 99 11.52 1.70 -19.32
C ALA A 99 10.94 1.32 -17.95
N LEU A 100 11.78 0.85 -17.02
CA LEU A 100 11.32 0.36 -15.72
C LEU A 100 10.62 1.47 -14.93
N GLU A 101 9.47 1.12 -14.38
CA GLU A 101 8.59 2.00 -13.61
C GLU A 101 8.29 1.38 -12.23
N ILE A 102 8.21 0.05 -12.12
CA ILE A 102 7.80 -0.66 -10.90
C ILE A 102 8.73 -1.85 -10.63
N VAL A 103 9.19 -1.99 -9.39
CA VAL A 103 9.91 -3.17 -8.88
C VAL A 103 9.19 -3.69 -7.64
N GLU A 104 8.70 -4.93 -7.70
CA GLU A 104 8.09 -5.64 -6.58
C GLU A 104 9.05 -6.72 -6.08
N VAL A 105 9.37 -6.71 -4.79
CA VAL A 105 10.34 -7.60 -4.16
C VAL A 105 9.62 -8.35 -3.04
N THR A 106 9.41 -9.64 -3.23
CA THR A 106 8.69 -10.50 -2.27
C THR A 106 9.64 -11.55 -1.72
N GLY A 107 9.82 -11.56 -0.40
CA GLY A 107 10.61 -12.55 0.32
C GLY A 107 9.76 -13.53 1.13
N THR A 108 10.41 -14.54 1.69
CA THR A 108 9.88 -15.40 2.76
C THR A 108 9.78 -14.63 4.08
N LEU A 109 8.59 -14.65 4.70
CA LEU A 109 8.25 -13.89 5.91
C LEU A 109 9.24 -14.07 7.08
N GLY A 110 9.89 -12.97 7.48
CA GLY A 110 10.23 -12.65 8.87
C GLY A 110 11.37 -13.42 9.55
N THR A 111 12.05 -14.34 8.89
CA THR A 111 13.07 -15.19 9.56
C THR A 111 14.47 -15.17 8.97
N ILE A 112 14.65 -14.71 7.72
CA ILE A 112 15.91 -14.91 7.00
C ILE A 112 16.40 -13.60 6.40
N ASP A 113 17.66 -13.28 6.71
CA ASP A 113 18.39 -12.19 6.09
C ASP A 113 18.87 -12.65 4.71
N TYR A 114 18.64 -11.82 3.68
CA TYR A 114 19.06 -12.11 2.31
C TYR A 114 20.52 -11.70 2.11
N PRO A 115 21.26 -12.32 1.17
CA PRO A 115 22.63 -11.91 0.88
C PRO A 115 22.72 -10.43 0.50
N ASP A 116 23.69 -9.73 1.09
CA ASP A 116 23.92 -8.31 0.89
C ASP A 116 24.12 -7.96 -0.59
N GLU A 117 24.80 -8.82 -1.36
CA GLU A 117 25.00 -8.63 -2.79
C GLU A 117 23.69 -8.61 -3.58
N LEU A 118 22.72 -9.46 -3.22
CA LEU A 118 21.41 -9.51 -3.87
C LEU A 118 20.63 -8.22 -3.62
N LEU A 119 20.55 -7.81 -2.36
CA LEU A 119 19.90 -6.57 -1.97
C LEU A 119 20.57 -5.37 -2.63
N ARG A 120 21.92 -5.35 -2.69
CA ARG A 120 22.68 -4.29 -3.36
C ARG A 120 22.34 -4.17 -4.85
N VAL A 121 22.18 -5.28 -5.57
CA VAL A 121 21.79 -5.23 -6.99
C VAL A 121 20.39 -4.63 -7.15
N VAL A 122 19.44 -4.97 -6.29
CA VAL A 122 18.09 -4.35 -6.28
C VAL A 122 18.19 -2.85 -6.04
N GLY A 123 18.99 -2.41 -5.07
CA GLY A 123 19.24 -0.99 -4.83
C GLY A 123 19.90 -0.27 -6.02
N GLN A 124 20.83 -0.94 -6.71
CA GLN A 124 21.47 -0.41 -7.92
C GLN A 124 20.50 -0.25 -9.09
N ILE A 125 19.52 -1.15 -9.24
CA ILE A 125 18.46 -0.97 -10.25
C ILE A 125 17.70 0.33 -9.99
N ALA A 126 17.32 0.60 -8.74
CA ALA A 126 16.63 1.83 -8.37
C ALA A 126 17.50 3.08 -8.60
N SER A 127 18.78 3.04 -8.24
CA SER A 127 19.68 4.19 -8.35
C SER A 127 20.15 4.50 -9.78
N THR A 128 20.16 3.50 -10.67
CA THR A 128 20.60 3.65 -12.07
C THR A 128 19.46 3.77 -13.07
N ALA A 129 18.21 3.59 -12.64
CA ALA A 129 17.06 3.76 -13.52
C ALA A 129 16.99 5.19 -14.08
N ALA A 130 16.51 5.33 -15.32
CA ALA A 130 16.40 6.65 -15.97
C ALA A 130 15.41 7.60 -15.28
N ARG A 131 14.54 7.08 -14.41
CA ARG A 131 13.54 7.81 -13.64
C ARG A 131 13.28 7.12 -12.30
N PRO A 132 12.89 7.87 -11.25
CA PRO A 132 12.50 7.31 -9.97
C PRO A 132 11.42 6.23 -10.10
N LEU A 133 11.62 5.11 -9.39
CA LEU A 133 10.77 3.91 -9.49
C LEU A 133 9.69 3.87 -8.39
N ALA A 134 8.65 3.05 -8.61
CA ALA A 134 7.83 2.52 -7.54
C ALA A 134 8.45 1.22 -7.00
N MET A 135 8.76 1.20 -5.70
CA MET A 135 9.39 0.06 -5.04
C MET A 135 8.41 -0.55 -4.03
N LEU A 136 8.09 -1.83 -4.19
CA LEU A 136 7.18 -2.54 -3.30
C LEU A 136 7.93 -3.69 -2.63
N TYR A 137 7.92 -3.74 -1.31
CA TYR A 137 8.62 -4.76 -0.53
C TYR A 137 7.63 -5.52 0.36
N GLU A 138 7.67 -6.84 0.28
CA GLU A 138 6.82 -7.73 1.08
C GLU A 138 7.64 -8.85 1.70
N GLY A 139 7.46 -9.07 3.01
CA GLY A 139 8.05 -10.20 3.72
C GLY A 139 9.59 -10.19 3.80
N ILE A 140 10.23 -9.06 3.49
CA ILE A 140 11.66 -8.84 3.71
C ILE A 140 11.83 -8.20 5.08
N ARG A 141 12.63 -8.80 5.95
CA ARG A 141 12.76 -8.32 7.33
C ARG A 141 13.29 -6.88 7.41
N PHE A 142 14.38 -6.61 6.70
CA PHE A 142 15.04 -5.31 6.65
C PHE A 142 15.29 -4.89 5.21
N VAL A 143 14.83 -3.69 4.85
CA VAL A 143 15.17 -3.05 3.58
C VAL A 143 16.16 -1.92 3.87
N PRO A 144 17.37 -1.97 3.29
CA PRO A 144 18.31 -0.86 3.37
C PRO A 144 17.65 0.44 2.92
N TYR A 145 17.65 1.42 3.80
CA TYR A 145 16.94 2.68 3.62
C TYR A 145 17.46 3.48 2.40
N GLU A 146 18.71 3.24 1.98
CA GLU A 146 19.32 3.80 0.77
C GLU A 146 18.53 3.45 -0.49
N PHE A 147 17.87 2.29 -0.52
CA PHE A 147 17.12 1.84 -1.71
C PHE A 147 15.91 2.72 -1.97
N ILE A 148 15.35 3.28 -0.90
CA ILE A 148 14.17 4.15 -0.95
C ILE A 148 14.54 5.56 -1.38
N SER A 149 15.79 5.99 -1.18
CA SER A 149 16.24 7.34 -1.57
C SER A 149 16.16 7.62 -3.08
N TYR A 150 16.01 6.58 -3.91
CA TYR A 150 15.84 6.69 -5.36
C TYR A 150 14.41 6.42 -5.85
N ALA A 151 13.48 6.14 -4.94
CA ALA A 151 12.10 5.79 -5.27
C ALA A 151 11.18 7.03 -5.21
N ARG A 152 10.20 7.06 -6.11
CA ARG A 152 9.09 8.02 -6.07
C ARG A 152 7.93 7.48 -5.22
N HIS A 153 7.73 6.18 -5.23
CA HIS A 153 6.67 5.50 -4.50
C HIS A 153 7.25 4.31 -3.74
N VAL A 154 6.90 4.17 -2.46
CA VAL A 154 7.30 3.02 -1.66
C VAL A 154 6.12 2.40 -0.94
N GLU A 155 5.97 1.09 -1.11
CA GLU A 155 5.06 0.25 -0.32
C GLU A 155 5.86 -0.76 0.50
N LEU A 156 5.68 -0.73 1.82
CA LEU A 156 6.27 -1.66 2.77
C LEU A 156 5.16 -2.50 3.40
N ARG A 157 5.32 -3.83 3.36
CA ARG A 157 4.33 -4.78 3.83
C ARG A 157 4.95 -5.82 4.75
N MET A 158 4.83 -5.60 6.06
CA MET A 158 5.53 -6.39 7.08
C MET A 158 7.05 -6.33 6.90
N VAL A 159 7.54 -5.13 6.63
CA VAL A 159 8.95 -4.83 6.31
C VAL A 159 9.35 -3.58 7.10
N ASN A 160 10.54 -3.61 7.71
CA ASN A 160 11.11 -2.43 8.36
C ASN A 160 12.30 -1.91 7.56
N LEU A 161 12.57 -0.60 7.65
CA LEU A 161 13.85 -0.09 7.17
C LEU A 161 14.98 -0.50 8.09
N ASP A 162 16.10 -0.87 7.49
CA ASP A 162 17.33 -1.12 8.22
C ASP A 162 17.87 0.19 8.81
N PRO A 163 17.92 0.33 10.15
CA PRO A 163 18.52 1.51 10.80
C PRO A 163 20.00 1.68 10.50
N PHE A 164 20.72 0.60 10.16
CA PHE A 164 22.17 0.54 10.05
C PHE A 164 22.65 0.35 8.61
N GLY A 165 21.80 0.68 7.61
CA GLY A 165 22.08 0.42 6.19
C GLY A 165 23.53 0.69 5.78
N MET A 166 24.00 -0.05 4.78
CA MET A 166 25.43 -0.22 4.50
C MET A 166 26.19 1.10 4.26
N HIS A 167 25.53 2.17 3.78
CA HIS A 167 26.18 3.45 3.49
C HIS A 167 25.24 4.66 3.71
N PRO A 168 25.66 5.72 4.42
CA PRO A 168 24.90 6.98 4.46
C PRO A 168 24.58 7.49 3.05
N PRO A 169 23.32 7.82 2.70
CA PRO A 169 22.99 8.38 1.41
C PRO A 169 23.71 9.72 1.25
N ALA A 170 24.10 10.04 0.02
CA ALA A 170 24.73 11.32 -0.29
C ALA A 170 23.81 12.53 0.01
N SER A 171 22.49 12.30 0.07
CA SER A 171 21.47 13.29 0.38
C SER A 171 20.51 12.78 1.45
N GLN A 172 20.16 13.66 2.38
CA GLN A 172 19.07 13.44 3.34
C GLN A 172 17.69 13.83 2.77
N GLU A 173 17.63 14.52 1.64
CA GLU A 173 16.39 14.85 0.93
C GLU A 173 16.08 13.80 -0.12
N TRP A 174 14.90 13.19 -0.02
CA TRP A 174 14.47 12.11 -0.93
C TRP A 174 13.35 12.58 -1.86
N PRO A 175 13.31 12.06 -3.11
CA PRO A 175 12.30 12.43 -4.10
C PRO A 175 10.93 11.76 -3.87
N LEU A 176 10.75 11.09 -2.74
CA LEU A 176 9.57 10.26 -2.44
C LEU A 176 8.29 11.10 -2.43
N GLU A 177 7.31 10.69 -3.23
CA GLU A 177 5.98 11.29 -3.29
C GLU A 177 4.93 10.50 -2.52
N THR A 178 5.09 9.17 -2.44
CA THR A 178 4.16 8.32 -1.67
C THR A 178 4.88 7.29 -0.81
N LEU A 179 4.41 7.14 0.44
CA LEU A 179 4.92 6.15 1.39
C LEU A 179 3.76 5.37 2.01
N SER A 180 3.81 4.05 1.92
CA SER A 180 2.66 3.20 2.27
C SER A 180 3.08 2.03 3.11
N PHE A 181 2.46 1.88 4.26
CA PHE A 181 2.62 0.75 5.18
C PHE A 181 1.34 -0.08 5.17
N SER A 182 1.27 -1.05 4.26
CA SER A 182 0.00 -1.75 3.96
C SER A 182 -0.48 -2.67 5.08
N ARG A 183 0.40 -3.09 6.00
CA ARG A 183 0.12 -4.09 7.04
C ARG A 183 0.67 -3.75 8.42
N ASP A 184 1.29 -2.59 8.59
CA ASP A 184 1.82 -2.07 9.84
C ASP A 184 1.75 -0.54 9.84
N ALA A 185 2.11 0.09 10.96
CA ALA A 185 2.08 1.54 11.10
C ALA A 185 3.40 2.23 10.77
N GLY A 186 4.44 1.48 10.37
CA GLY A 186 5.71 2.05 9.97
C GLY A 186 6.55 2.72 11.05
N LYS A 187 6.17 2.65 12.34
CA LYS A 187 6.87 3.36 13.43
C LYS A 187 8.40 3.17 13.43
N PRO A 188 8.96 1.95 13.36
CA PRO A 188 10.43 1.77 13.31
C PRO A 188 11.07 2.48 12.12
N THR A 189 10.36 2.56 11.00
CA THR A 189 10.80 3.29 9.81
C THR A 189 10.83 4.79 10.07
N PHE A 190 9.79 5.36 10.67
CA PHE A 190 9.76 6.80 10.99
C PHE A 190 10.82 7.19 12.02
N ASP A 191 11.02 6.38 13.07
CA ASP A 191 12.08 6.61 14.06
C ASP A 191 13.46 6.64 13.39
N ASN A 192 13.73 5.70 12.50
CA ASN A 192 14.98 5.64 11.76
C ASN A 192 15.16 6.87 10.86
N MET A 193 14.10 7.30 10.17
CA MET A 193 14.14 8.50 9.32
C MET A 193 14.39 9.75 10.14
N PHE A 194 13.74 9.86 11.30
CA PHE A 194 13.90 10.97 12.22
C PHE A 194 15.33 11.06 12.77
N ILE A 195 15.87 9.96 13.31
CA ILE A 195 17.25 9.89 13.83
C ILE A 195 18.27 10.27 12.75
N ARG A 196 18.02 9.87 11.50
CA ARG A 196 18.91 10.15 10.36
C ARG A 196 18.71 11.53 9.76
N GLY A 197 17.73 12.30 10.22
CA GLY A 197 17.40 13.63 9.70
C GLY A 197 16.92 13.61 8.25
N ILE A 198 16.28 12.51 7.82
CA ILE A 198 15.76 12.37 6.47
C ILE A 198 14.57 13.30 6.27
N LYS A 199 14.55 13.99 5.12
CA LYS A 199 13.50 14.93 4.72
C LYS A 199 12.80 14.42 3.47
N LEU A 200 11.47 14.54 3.47
CA LEU A 200 10.62 14.13 2.36
C LEU A 200 9.86 15.33 1.77
N PRO A 201 10.56 16.29 1.12
CA PRO A 201 9.94 17.53 0.66
C PRO A 201 8.81 17.34 -0.35
N ASN A 202 8.84 16.24 -1.11
CA ASN A 202 7.88 15.94 -2.17
C ASN A 202 6.75 14.99 -1.73
N LEU A 203 6.72 14.57 -0.46
CA LEU A 203 5.75 13.58 0.01
C LEU A 203 4.34 14.16 -0.02
N THR A 204 3.48 13.62 -0.87
CA THR A 204 2.11 14.10 -1.08
C THR A 204 1.07 13.16 -0.49
N HIS A 205 1.34 11.85 -0.43
CA HIS A 205 0.38 10.86 0.05
C HIS A 205 1.04 9.84 0.98
N MET A 206 0.31 9.42 2.02
CA MET A 206 0.78 8.38 2.94
C MET A 206 -0.34 7.40 3.29
N LEU A 207 0.01 6.14 3.49
CA LEU A 207 -0.89 5.13 4.04
C LEU A 207 -0.27 4.45 5.26
N LEU A 208 -1.05 4.33 6.33
CA LEU A 208 -0.65 3.66 7.57
C LEU A 208 -1.70 2.59 7.92
N ASN A 209 -1.27 1.40 8.35
CA ASN A 209 -2.16 0.37 8.86
C ASN A 209 -2.00 0.23 10.39
N VAL A 210 -3.01 0.69 11.10
CA VAL A 210 -3.09 0.76 12.55
C VAL A 210 -3.84 -0.45 13.08
N LYS A 211 -3.17 -1.29 13.88
CA LYS A 211 -3.78 -2.46 14.54
C LYS A 211 -4.00 -2.23 16.02
N SER A 212 -5.17 -2.65 16.52
CA SER A 212 -5.50 -2.48 17.93
C SER A 212 -4.72 -3.39 18.91
N SER A 213 -3.90 -4.34 18.41
CA SER A 213 -3.06 -5.23 19.23
C SER A 213 -1.64 -4.74 19.38
N ASP A 214 -1.24 -3.69 18.65
CA ASP A 214 0.10 -3.18 18.77
C ASP A 214 0.24 -2.62 20.19
N SER A 215 1.10 -3.25 20.99
CA SER A 215 1.35 -2.89 22.39
C SER A 215 2.00 -1.51 22.54
N ASP A 216 2.18 -0.79 21.43
CA ASP A 216 2.75 0.54 21.36
C ASP A 216 1.62 1.58 21.42
N PRO A 217 1.56 2.39 22.49
CA PRO A 217 0.53 3.40 22.64
C PRO A 217 0.67 4.57 21.64
N HIS A 218 1.85 4.76 21.04
CA HIS A 218 2.16 5.92 20.19
C HIS A 218 2.51 5.49 18.77
N ILE A 219 1.46 5.05 18.07
CA ILE A 219 1.50 4.59 16.68
C ILE A 219 1.83 5.76 15.72
N ILE A 220 1.36 6.97 16.05
CA ILE A 220 1.76 8.24 15.40
C ILE A 220 2.37 9.13 16.47
N ASP A 221 3.65 9.42 16.32
CA ASP A 221 4.49 10.13 17.29
C ASP A 221 5.21 11.33 16.67
N GLU A 222 6.13 11.93 17.45
CA GLU A 222 6.96 13.06 17.00
C GLU A 222 7.82 12.71 15.79
N SER A 223 8.29 11.46 15.66
CA SER A 223 9.09 11.00 14.51
C SER A 223 8.30 11.11 13.21
N LEU A 224 7.06 10.62 13.20
CA LEU A 224 6.16 10.78 12.05
C LEU A 224 5.80 12.24 11.80
N LEU A 225 5.47 13.02 12.84
CA LEU A 225 5.15 14.44 12.68
C LEU A 225 6.32 15.21 12.07
N ALA A 226 7.55 14.95 12.52
CA ALA A 226 8.74 15.58 11.97
C ALA A 226 8.96 15.20 10.50
N VAL A 227 8.73 13.95 10.11
CA VAL A 227 8.80 13.53 8.70
C VAL A 227 7.75 14.26 7.85
N LEU A 228 6.52 14.41 8.36
CA LEU A 228 5.44 15.11 7.66
C LEU A 228 5.64 16.63 7.60
N GLU A 229 6.24 17.25 8.64
CA GLU A 229 6.61 18.68 8.65
C GLU A 229 7.59 19.04 7.54
N ASN A 230 8.45 18.10 7.18
CA ASN A 230 9.40 18.29 6.10
C ASN A 230 8.75 18.23 4.71
N SER A 231 7.48 17.81 4.61
CA SER A 231 6.73 17.85 3.36
C SER A 231 6.11 19.22 3.10
N LYS A 232 6.35 19.76 1.90
CA LYS A 232 5.78 21.05 1.47
C LYS A 232 4.34 20.91 0.98
N ASP A 233 4.02 19.78 0.36
CA ASP A 233 2.80 19.59 -0.43
C ASP A 233 1.97 18.37 0.00
N PHE A 234 2.09 17.91 1.24
CA PHE A 234 1.26 16.83 1.79
C PHE A 234 -0.25 17.07 1.55
N LYS A 235 -0.95 16.08 0.97
CA LYS A 235 -2.34 16.18 0.50
C LYS A 235 -3.27 15.14 1.12
N GLU A 236 -2.79 13.91 1.29
CA GLU A 236 -3.66 12.79 1.64
C GLU A 236 -3.01 11.86 2.67
N LEU A 237 -3.76 11.52 3.70
CA LEU A 237 -3.44 10.44 4.63
C LEU A 237 -4.54 9.37 4.59
N VAL A 238 -4.14 8.14 4.31
CA VAL A 238 -5.01 6.96 4.40
C VAL A 238 -4.67 6.18 5.67
N LEU A 239 -5.65 5.97 6.54
CA LEU A 239 -5.50 5.17 7.75
C LEU A 239 -6.34 3.91 7.62
N VAL A 240 -5.71 2.76 7.52
CA VAL A 240 -6.38 1.46 7.65
C VAL A 240 -6.45 1.12 9.13
N TYR A 241 -7.65 1.00 9.67
CA TYR A 241 -7.85 0.49 11.03
C TYR A 241 -8.26 -0.98 10.97
N GLU A 242 -7.43 -1.83 11.56
CA GLU A 242 -7.70 -3.24 11.77
C GLU A 242 -7.96 -3.54 13.24
N ARG A 243 -9.15 -4.10 13.53
CA ARG A 243 -9.37 -4.70 14.84
C ARG A 243 -8.49 -5.93 14.95
N ALA A 244 -7.63 -5.99 15.97
CA ALA A 244 -6.91 -7.20 16.27
C ALA A 244 -7.90 -8.29 16.69
N LEU A 245 -8.12 -9.24 15.79
CA LEU A 245 -8.56 -10.56 16.19
C LEU A 245 -7.34 -11.20 16.85
N GLN A 246 -7.22 -11.07 18.17
CA GLN A 246 -6.27 -11.90 18.91
C GLN A 246 -6.51 -13.34 18.47
N PHE A 247 -5.50 -14.00 17.89
CA PHE A 247 -5.49 -15.44 17.64
C PHE A 247 -5.63 -16.13 18.98
N THR A 248 -6.87 -16.24 19.42
CA THR A 248 -7.28 -16.95 20.59
C THR A 248 -7.46 -18.38 20.11
N SER A 249 -6.66 -19.27 20.71
CA SER A 249 -6.64 -20.72 20.47
C SER A 249 -8.04 -21.28 20.12
N LEU A 250 -8.11 -22.35 19.31
CA LEU A 250 -9.36 -23.07 18.96
C LEU A 250 -10.26 -23.35 20.18
N VAL A 251 -9.67 -23.50 21.37
CA VAL A 251 -10.36 -23.65 22.66
C VAL A 251 -11.18 -22.40 23.04
N VAL A 252 -10.67 -21.20 22.79
CA VAL A 252 -11.36 -19.93 23.07
C VAL A 252 -12.41 -19.61 22.00
N ILE A 253 -12.20 -19.99 20.73
CA ILE A 253 -13.22 -19.89 19.67
C ILE A 253 -14.43 -20.76 20.03
N LEU A 254 -14.20 -21.98 20.52
CA LEU A 254 -15.26 -22.84 21.03
C LEU A 254 -15.94 -22.24 22.26
N LEU A 255 -15.21 -21.62 23.20
CA LEU A 255 -15.81 -20.95 24.36
C LEU A 255 -16.58 -19.66 24.03
N THR A 256 -16.17 -18.90 23.00
CA THR A 256 -16.87 -17.67 22.54
C THR A 256 -18.13 -17.97 21.72
N LEU A 257 -18.23 -19.14 21.10
CA LEU A 257 -19.47 -19.59 20.44
C LEU A 257 -20.56 -20.01 21.44
N PHE A 258 -20.20 -20.38 22.68
CA PHE A 258 -21.15 -20.80 23.71
C PHE A 258 -21.39 -19.78 24.83
N THR A 259 -20.66 -18.68 24.85
CA THR A 259 -20.90 -17.58 25.79
C THR A 259 -21.00 -16.26 25.03
N SER A 260 -22.20 -15.66 25.06
CA SER A 260 -22.47 -14.29 24.62
C SER A 260 -21.84 -13.28 25.58
N ALA A 261 -20.53 -13.37 25.80
CA ALA A 261 -19.79 -12.51 26.69
C ALA A 261 -18.67 -11.86 25.89
N ASP A 262 -18.82 -10.56 25.69
CA ASP A 262 -17.81 -9.63 25.23
C ASP A 262 -16.39 -10.10 25.58
N SER A 263 -15.62 -10.49 24.57
CA SER A 263 -14.18 -10.33 24.63
C SER A 263 -13.92 -8.83 24.74
N ARG A 264 -14.00 -8.30 25.96
CA ARG A 264 -13.66 -6.92 26.30
C ARG A 264 -12.18 -6.75 25.97
N LEU A 265 -11.89 -6.39 24.72
CA LEU A 265 -10.80 -5.48 24.44
C LEU A 265 -10.95 -4.38 25.48
N ASP A 266 -9.88 -4.09 26.20
CA ASP A 266 -9.88 -2.93 27.08
C ASP A 266 -10.02 -1.70 26.19
N PHE A 267 -11.28 -1.32 25.95
CA PHE A 267 -11.65 -0.20 25.09
C PHE A 267 -11.03 1.08 25.61
N SER A 268 -10.63 1.16 26.89
CA SER A 268 -9.95 2.34 27.44
C SER A 268 -8.56 2.53 26.83
N TYR A 269 -7.78 1.47 26.65
CA TYR A 269 -6.45 1.54 26.02
C TYR A 269 -6.55 1.88 24.53
N VAL A 270 -7.46 1.20 23.81
CA VAL A 270 -7.71 1.50 22.39
C VAL A 270 -8.24 2.92 22.21
N ALA A 271 -9.12 3.39 23.11
CA ALA A 271 -9.63 4.75 23.07
C ALA A 271 -8.54 5.79 23.33
N GLN A 272 -7.65 5.55 24.30
CA GLN A 272 -6.53 6.44 24.57
C GLN A 272 -5.60 6.53 23.36
N ASN A 273 -5.21 5.40 22.76
CA ASN A 273 -4.35 5.39 21.57
C ASN A 273 -5.01 6.12 20.38
N LEU A 274 -6.32 5.95 20.20
CA LEU A 274 -7.07 6.65 19.15
C LEU A 274 -7.20 8.15 19.44
N GLN A 275 -7.32 8.54 20.71
CA GLN A 275 -7.34 9.94 21.10
C GLN A 275 -5.98 10.62 20.88
N ASP A 276 -4.89 9.95 21.25
CA ASP A 276 -3.53 10.40 21.00
C ASP A 276 -3.26 10.50 19.50
N LEU A 277 -3.70 9.49 18.73
CA LEU A 277 -3.69 9.51 17.26
C LEU A 277 -4.41 10.75 16.72
N ALA A 278 -5.63 11.02 17.15
CA ALA A 278 -6.39 12.18 16.70
C ALA A 278 -5.71 13.51 17.07
N GLN A 279 -5.06 13.59 18.23
CA GLN A 279 -4.30 14.78 18.62
C GLN A 279 -3.08 15.01 17.73
N SER A 280 -2.32 13.94 17.41
CA SER A 280 -1.19 14.02 16.49
C SER A 280 -1.64 14.43 15.09
N LEU A 281 -2.72 13.82 14.58
CA LEU A 281 -3.28 14.15 13.26
C LEU A 281 -3.82 15.58 13.18
N SER A 282 -4.45 16.08 14.24
CA SER A 282 -4.86 17.48 14.33
C SER A 282 -3.69 18.44 14.37
N SER A 283 -2.58 18.05 15.01
CA SER A 283 -1.34 18.84 15.01
C SER A 283 -0.73 18.91 13.61
N LEU A 284 -0.79 17.82 12.86
CA LEU A 284 -0.41 17.77 11.45
C LEU A 284 -1.28 18.72 10.61
N SER A 285 -2.61 18.59 10.70
CA SER A 285 -3.55 19.36 9.87
C SER A 285 -3.58 20.85 10.24
N ALA A 286 -3.38 21.22 11.51
CA ALA A 286 -3.35 22.61 11.95
C ALA A 286 -2.23 23.45 11.29
N ARG A 287 -1.16 22.80 10.81
CA ARG A 287 -0.07 23.47 10.08
C ARG A 287 -0.45 23.85 8.66
N ARG A 288 -1.42 23.14 8.07
CA ARG A 288 -1.96 23.40 6.74
C ARG A 288 -3.49 23.22 6.77
N PRO A 289 -4.22 24.14 7.43
CA PRO A 289 -5.64 23.97 7.64
C PRO A 289 -6.40 23.76 6.33
N HIS A 290 -7.30 22.79 6.34
CA HIS A 290 -8.19 22.42 5.24
C HIS A 290 -7.46 22.11 3.92
N SER A 291 -6.21 21.68 4.01
CA SER A 291 -5.40 21.28 2.85
C SER A 291 -5.19 19.76 2.76
N ILE A 292 -5.48 19.04 3.84
CA ILE A 292 -5.22 17.60 3.97
C ILE A 292 -6.54 16.84 4.01
N LEU A 293 -6.62 15.81 3.18
CA LEU A 293 -7.68 14.80 3.15
C LEU A 293 -7.30 13.64 4.08
N LEU A 294 -8.26 13.17 4.87
CA LEU A 294 -8.13 11.98 5.71
C LEU A 294 -9.11 10.90 5.23
N HIS A 295 -8.59 9.76 4.79
CA HIS A 295 -9.38 8.61 4.40
C HIS A 295 -9.17 7.48 5.40
N MET A 296 -10.22 7.07 6.11
CA MET A 296 -10.16 5.99 7.09
C MET A 296 -10.81 4.73 6.53
N ILE A 297 -10.06 3.64 6.45
CA ILE A 297 -10.55 2.34 6.02
C ILE A 297 -10.79 1.49 7.25
N PHE A 298 -12.06 1.17 7.53
CA PHE A 298 -12.43 0.40 8.71
C PHE A 298 -12.66 -1.07 8.38
N ARG A 299 -11.66 -1.90 8.71
CA ARG A 299 -11.74 -3.37 8.66
C ARG A 299 -12.36 -3.91 9.96
N CYS A 300 -13.56 -3.42 10.29
CA CYS A 300 -14.32 -3.81 11.48
C CYS A 300 -15.84 -3.68 11.28
N SER A 301 -16.63 -4.08 12.27
CA SER A 301 -18.09 -3.89 12.23
C SER A 301 -18.48 -2.43 12.42
N ALA A 302 -19.64 -2.01 11.92
CA ALA A 302 -20.16 -0.65 12.13
C ALA A 302 -20.22 -0.22 13.61
N TYR A 303 -20.61 -1.11 14.54
CA TYR A 303 -20.62 -0.81 15.99
C TYR A 303 -19.24 -0.36 16.51
N HIS A 304 -18.19 -1.07 16.12
CA HIS A 304 -16.82 -0.70 16.48
C HIS A 304 -16.40 0.61 15.82
N ALA A 305 -16.78 0.83 14.56
CA ALA A 305 -16.55 2.10 13.86
C ALA A 305 -17.16 3.31 14.61
N PHE A 306 -18.37 3.19 15.19
CA PHE A 306 -18.94 4.27 16.03
C PHE A 306 -18.05 4.60 17.23
N ASN A 307 -17.57 3.58 17.93
CA ASN A 307 -16.72 3.76 19.10
C ASN A 307 -15.38 4.41 18.70
N ILE A 308 -14.78 3.95 17.60
CA ILE A 308 -13.54 4.52 17.05
C ILE A 308 -13.75 5.99 16.73
N LEU A 309 -14.81 6.34 15.97
CA LEU A 309 -15.08 7.72 15.61
C LEU A 309 -15.25 8.62 16.83
N THR A 310 -15.93 8.14 17.86
CA THR A 310 -16.11 8.87 19.11
C THR A 310 -14.77 9.23 19.77
N CYS A 311 -13.77 8.36 19.66
CA CYS A 311 -12.41 8.61 20.15
C CYS A 311 -11.66 9.65 19.29
N LEU A 312 -12.05 9.80 18.03
CA LEU A 312 -11.44 10.71 17.05
C LEU A 312 -12.08 12.11 17.02
N LYS A 313 -12.93 12.46 17.99
CA LYS A 313 -13.62 13.76 18.07
C LYS A 313 -12.69 14.98 18.12
N SER A 314 -11.41 14.78 18.42
CA SER A 314 -10.39 15.83 18.46
C SER A 314 -9.77 16.13 17.09
N LEU A 315 -10.15 15.41 16.02
CA LEU A 315 -9.75 15.70 14.64
C LEU A 315 -10.30 17.04 14.18
N LYS A 316 -9.41 17.93 13.71
CA LYS A 316 -9.75 19.28 13.23
C LYS A 316 -8.92 19.65 12.01
N ASN A 317 -9.32 20.71 11.31
CA ASN A 317 -8.61 21.35 10.20
C ASN A 317 -8.38 20.45 8.97
N PHE A 318 -9.17 19.39 8.78
CA PHE A 318 -9.15 18.62 7.54
C PHE A 318 -10.08 19.25 6.50
N SER A 319 -9.73 19.12 5.22
CA SER A 319 -10.66 19.46 4.13
C SER A 319 -11.76 18.42 4.06
N GLU A 320 -11.42 17.15 4.15
CA GLU A 320 -12.38 16.07 4.13
C GLU A 320 -11.93 14.95 5.06
N ILE A 321 -12.90 14.40 5.79
CA ILE A 321 -12.75 13.14 6.49
C ILE A 321 -13.72 12.14 5.84
N SER A 322 -13.19 11.09 5.23
CA SER A 322 -14.00 10.02 4.64
C SER A 322 -13.76 8.69 5.34
N ILE A 323 -14.77 7.84 5.32
CA ILE A 323 -14.70 6.49 5.90
C ILE A 323 -15.13 5.47 4.87
N LEU A 324 -14.24 4.55 4.55
CA LEU A 324 -14.53 3.37 3.76
C LEU A 324 -14.85 2.19 4.69
N ILE A 325 -16.06 1.62 4.56
CA ILE A 325 -16.50 0.51 5.42
C ILE A 325 -17.45 -0.46 4.70
N ARG A 326 -17.30 -1.75 4.98
CA ARG A 326 -18.25 -2.78 4.56
C ARG A 326 -19.37 -2.94 5.58
N CYS A 327 -20.55 -2.41 5.30
CA CYS A 327 -21.72 -2.54 6.17
C CYS A 327 -23.07 -2.44 5.44
N ARG A 328 -24.17 -2.59 6.19
CA ARG A 328 -25.53 -2.36 5.68
C ARG A 328 -25.80 -0.86 5.54
N GLU A 329 -26.68 -0.49 4.62
CA GLU A 329 -27.04 0.91 4.35
C GLU A 329 -27.48 1.68 5.61
N ASN A 330 -28.40 1.12 6.41
CA ASN A 330 -28.85 1.77 7.65
C ASN A 330 -27.69 2.05 8.62
N CYS A 331 -26.69 1.16 8.70
CA CYS A 331 -25.50 1.37 9.53
C CYS A 331 -24.62 2.49 8.96
N ALA A 332 -24.45 2.55 7.64
CA ALA A 332 -23.71 3.62 6.98
C ALA A 332 -24.38 4.99 7.19
N ARG A 333 -25.72 5.07 7.11
CA ARG A 333 -26.46 6.33 7.37
C ARG A 333 -26.32 6.78 8.82
N LEU A 334 -26.40 5.85 9.78
CA LEU A 334 -26.16 6.19 11.18
C LEU A 334 -24.72 6.65 11.43
N LEU A 335 -23.72 6.01 10.79
CA LEU A 335 -22.31 6.43 10.87
C LEU A 335 -22.10 7.81 10.24
N LEU A 336 -22.76 8.08 9.11
CA LEU A 336 -22.74 9.39 8.44
C LEU A 336 -23.25 10.48 9.37
N LYS A 337 -24.44 10.26 9.95
CA LYS A 337 -25.05 11.18 10.92
C LYS A 337 -24.14 11.42 12.13
N HIS A 338 -23.66 10.34 12.75
CA HIS A 338 -22.80 10.43 13.93
C HIS A 338 -21.50 11.17 13.65
N GLY A 339 -20.79 10.80 12.58
CA GLY A 339 -19.53 11.42 12.22
C GLY A 339 -19.68 12.88 11.80
N TYR A 340 -20.75 13.24 11.08
CA TYR A 340 -21.03 14.63 10.72
C TYR A 340 -21.19 15.53 11.95
N TYR A 341 -22.06 15.16 12.90
CA TYR A 341 -22.26 15.95 14.11
C TYR A 341 -21.04 15.99 15.01
N LEU A 342 -20.24 14.91 14.99
CA LEU A 342 -19.03 14.82 15.80
C LEU A 342 -17.86 15.63 15.24
N LEU A 343 -17.69 15.67 13.91
CA LEU A 343 -16.46 16.14 13.26
C LEU A 343 -16.65 17.38 12.39
N THR A 344 -17.85 17.64 11.84
CA THR A 344 -18.05 18.67 10.80
C THR A 344 -19.04 19.74 11.21
N ALA A 345 -20.12 19.41 11.93
CA ALA A 345 -21.19 20.35 12.26
C ALA A 345 -20.73 21.58 13.07
N THR A 346 -19.58 21.50 13.75
CA THR A 346 -18.96 22.61 14.50
C THR A 346 -18.13 23.55 13.61
N GLY A 347 -17.90 23.21 12.35
CA GLY A 347 -17.01 23.93 11.43
C GLY A 347 -15.52 23.63 11.60
N GLU A 348 -15.16 22.66 12.46
CA GLU A 348 -13.75 22.30 12.69
C GLU A 348 -13.13 21.55 11.51
N ASN A 349 -13.95 20.86 10.70
CA ASN A 349 -13.56 20.23 9.45
C ASN A 349 -14.56 20.64 8.36
N THR A 350 -14.16 20.58 7.08
CA THR A 350 -15.00 21.11 5.99
C THR A 350 -16.08 20.12 5.55
N SER A 351 -15.73 18.84 5.39
CA SER A 351 -16.63 17.82 4.86
C SER A 351 -16.45 16.47 5.55
N PHE A 352 -17.55 15.72 5.66
CA PHE A 352 -17.57 14.33 6.13
C PHE A 352 -18.33 13.43 5.16
N ARG A 353 -17.75 12.25 4.90
CA ARG A 353 -18.24 11.28 3.91
C ARG A 353 -18.17 9.85 4.42
N ILE A 354 -19.15 9.04 4.04
CA ILE A 354 -19.11 7.58 4.21
C ILE A 354 -19.14 6.90 2.84
N ASP A 355 -18.16 6.05 2.59
CA ASP A 355 -18.05 5.14 1.45
C ASP A 355 -18.41 3.72 1.89
N ARG A 356 -19.64 3.29 1.55
CA ARG A 356 -20.12 1.95 1.90
C ARG A 356 -19.77 0.96 0.81
N ILE A 357 -18.96 -0.05 1.14
CA ILE A 357 -18.62 -1.15 0.23
C ILE A 357 -19.74 -2.20 0.23
N ALA A 358 -20.24 -2.54 -0.96
CA ALA A 358 -21.11 -3.68 -1.22
C ALA A 358 -20.44 -4.65 -2.21
N ILE A 359 -20.06 -5.83 -1.74
CA ILE A 359 -19.46 -6.87 -2.60
C ILE A 359 -20.52 -7.91 -2.95
N ARG A 360 -20.69 -8.15 -4.26
CA ARG A 360 -21.59 -9.18 -4.81
C ARG A 360 -20.76 -10.26 -5.48
N LYS A 361 -20.32 -11.25 -4.68
CA LYS A 361 -19.45 -12.35 -5.14
C LYS A 361 -19.96 -13.10 -6.36
N SER A 362 -21.27 -13.35 -6.43
CA SER A 362 -21.90 -14.02 -7.58
C SER A 362 -21.80 -13.22 -8.88
N GLN A 363 -21.62 -11.91 -8.81
CA GLN A 363 -21.48 -10.99 -9.94
C GLN A 363 -20.02 -10.57 -10.16
N GLN A 364 -19.09 -11.04 -9.32
CA GLN A 364 -17.68 -10.63 -9.31
C GLN A 364 -17.50 -9.10 -9.34
N SER A 365 -18.36 -8.38 -8.62
CA SER A 365 -18.36 -6.91 -8.59
C SER A 365 -18.34 -6.37 -7.17
N ALA A 366 -17.67 -5.23 -7.01
CA ALA A 366 -17.76 -4.39 -5.83
C ALA A 366 -18.42 -3.06 -6.23
N THR A 367 -19.34 -2.56 -5.41
CA THR A 367 -19.92 -1.22 -5.58
C THR A 367 -19.66 -0.42 -4.32
N VAL A 368 -19.11 0.78 -4.47
CA VAL A 368 -18.90 1.73 -3.38
C VAL A 368 -19.96 2.81 -3.47
N TYR A 369 -20.79 2.90 -2.43
CA TYR A 369 -21.81 3.92 -2.31
C TYR A 369 -21.30 5.04 -1.42
N GLY A 370 -20.80 6.10 -2.06
CA GLY A 370 -20.34 7.31 -1.38
C GLY A 370 -21.51 8.22 -1.01
N THR A 371 -21.55 8.65 0.24
CA THR A 371 -22.56 9.61 0.71
C THR A 371 -21.87 10.74 1.45
N THR A 372 -22.00 11.96 0.93
CA THR A 372 -21.50 13.20 1.55
C THR A 372 -22.66 14.00 2.10
N VAL A 373 -22.47 14.65 3.26
CA VAL A 373 -23.46 15.59 3.79
C VAL A 373 -23.40 16.89 3.02
N GLN A 374 -24.55 17.38 2.56
CA GLN A 374 -24.68 18.68 1.94
C GLN A 374 -25.12 19.71 2.99
N ASP A 375 -24.27 20.70 3.21
CA ASP A 375 -24.49 21.87 4.07
C ASP A 375 -23.94 23.14 3.39
N ASP A 376 -23.90 24.25 4.12
CA ASP A 376 -23.48 25.55 3.56
C ASP A 376 -22.00 25.57 3.12
N ALA A 377 -21.16 24.70 3.71
CA ALA A 377 -19.75 24.57 3.35
C ALA A 377 -19.52 23.53 2.24
N THR A 378 -20.36 22.50 2.17
CA THR A 378 -20.22 21.36 1.27
C THR A 378 -21.32 21.35 0.20
N LEU A 379 -21.11 22.13 -0.87
CA LEU A 379 -22.08 22.30 -1.95
C LEU A 379 -21.97 21.27 -3.09
N THR A 380 -20.88 20.50 -3.12
CA THR A 380 -20.62 19.47 -4.13
C THR A 380 -20.09 18.21 -3.46
N SER A 381 -20.39 17.05 -4.05
CA SER A 381 -19.83 15.79 -3.57
C SER A 381 -18.31 15.82 -3.67
N ALA A 382 -17.66 15.37 -2.60
CA ALA A 382 -16.24 15.04 -2.56
C ALA A 382 -15.77 14.24 -3.79
N SER A 383 -14.55 14.52 -4.28
CA SER A 383 -13.96 13.81 -5.44
C SER A 383 -13.68 12.34 -5.12
N ARG A 384 -14.01 11.44 -6.07
CA ARG A 384 -14.22 9.98 -5.92
C ARG A 384 -13.00 9.08 -5.82
N ASP A 385 -11.81 9.63 -5.91
CA ASP A 385 -10.62 8.81 -6.12
C ASP A 385 -9.62 9.13 -5.02
N PRO A 386 -9.51 8.28 -3.99
CA PRO A 386 -8.38 8.32 -3.09
C PRO A 386 -7.15 8.18 -3.99
N THR A 387 -6.45 9.29 -4.20
CA THR A 387 -5.31 9.35 -5.11
C THR A 387 -4.27 8.29 -4.74
N HIS A 388 -4.24 7.93 -3.46
CA HIS A 388 -3.46 6.85 -2.92
C HIS A 388 -3.83 5.46 -3.45
N PHE A 389 -5.11 5.12 -3.71
CA PHE A 389 -5.46 3.79 -4.25
C PHE A 389 -4.94 3.56 -5.67
N LYS A 390 -4.81 4.63 -6.48
CA LYS A 390 -4.13 4.53 -7.78
C LYS A 390 -2.66 4.17 -7.63
N MET A 391 -2.03 4.67 -6.57
CA MET A 391 -0.60 4.48 -6.31
C MET A 391 -0.34 3.15 -5.58
N CYS A 392 -1.30 2.66 -4.77
CA CYS A 392 -1.21 1.47 -3.94
C CYS A 392 -2.33 0.47 -4.27
N SER A 393 -2.23 -0.12 -5.47
CA SER A 393 -3.21 -1.08 -5.99
C SER A 393 -3.41 -2.32 -5.11
N ARG A 394 -2.45 -2.68 -4.24
CA ARG A 394 -2.56 -3.84 -3.35
C ARG A 394 -3.62 -3.66 -2.27
N VAL A 395 -3.66 -2.50 -1.62
CA VAL A 395 -4.71 -2.21 -0.62
C VAL A 395 -6.08 -2.13 -1.31
N TYR A 396 -6.15 -1.49 -2.47
CA TYR A 396 -7.37 -1.48 -3.30
C TYR A 396 -7.88 -2.91 -3.58
N ASN A 397 -7.00 -3.79 -4.07
CA ASN A 397 -7.37 -5.17 -4.37
C ASN A 397 -7.86 -5.92 -3.11
N GLU A 398 -7.27 -5.67 -1.95
CA GLU A 398 -7.72 -6.29 -0.70
C GLU A 398 -9.11 -5.79 -0.28
N GLU A 399 -9.37 -4.49 -0.34
CA GLU A 399 -10.67 -3.91 0.06
C GLU A 399 -11.82 -4.39 -0.83
N PHE A 400 -11.53 -4.60 -2.12
CA PHE A 400 -12.53 -4.98 -3.12
C PHE A 400 -12.50 -6.47 -3.47
N GLU A 401 -11.78 -7.30 -2.71
CA GLU A 401 -11.63 -8.75 -2.94
C GLU A 401 -11.18 -9.09 -4.39
N GLY A 402 -10.33 -8.24 -4.98
CA GLY A 402 -9.82 -8.36 -6.34
C GLY A 402 -10.82 -7.95 -7.44
N PHE A 403 -12.03 -7.52 -7.08
CA PHE A 403 -13.03 -7.04 -8.04
C PHE A 403 -12.81 -5.57 -8.40
N ALA A 404 -13.19 -5.21 -9.63
CA ALA A 404 -13.32 -3.80 -9.98
C ALA A 404 -14.43 -3.15 -9.14
N ALA A 405 -14.16 -1.94 -8.65
CA ALA A 405 -15.11 -1.17 -7.85
C ALA A 405 -15.85 -0.13 -8.70
N ASP A 406 -17.18 -0.24 -8.76
CA ASP A 406 -18.08 0.77 -9.31
C ASP A 406 -18.40 1.82 -8.23
N TRP A 407 -18.19 3.10 -8.52
CA TRP A 407 -18.40 4.20 -7.56
C TRP A 407 -19.71 4.94 -7.84
N VAL A 408 -20.57 5.02 -6.82
CA VAL A 408 -21.85 5.71 -6.85
C VAL A 408 -21.88 6.73 -5.72
N ASP A 409 -21.71 8.02 -6.03
CA ASP A 409 -21.86 9.05 -5.01
C ASP A 409 -23.21 9.73 -5.06
N THR A 410 -23.64 10.09 -3.87
CA THR A 410 -24.82 10.87 -3.59
C THR A 410 -24.51 11.91 -2.53
N MET A 411 -25.33 12.96 -2.49
CA MET A 411 -25.35 13.89 -1.37
C MET A 411 -26.65 13.74 -0.62
N ILE A 412 -26.59 13.96 0.69
CA ILE A 412 -27.77 14.03 1.55
C ILE A 412 -27.82 15.42 2.22
N PRO A 413 -28.91 16.18 2.05
CA PRO A 413 -29.09 17.44 2.77
C PRO A 413 -28.99 17.22 4.28
N VAL A 414 -28.36 18.15 5.01
CA VAL A 414 -28.24 18.07 6.47
C VAL A 414 -29.59 17.92 7.19
N GLY A 415 -30.67 18.47 6.62
CA GLY A 415 -32.04 18.33 7.14
C GLY A 415 -32.62 16.91 7.03
N ASP A 416 -32.05 16.07 6.17
CA ASP A 416 -32.51 14.70 5.88
C ASP A 416 -31.67 13.63 6.62
N LEU A 417 -30.74 14.04 7.48
CA LEU A 417 -29.86 13.16 8.28
C LEU A 417 -30.52 12.55 9.51
#